data_AF-A0A1Y3BGI7-F1
#
_entry.id   AF-A0A1Y3BGI7-F1
#
_cell.length_a   1.000
_cell.length_b   1.000
_cell.length_c   1.000
_cell.angle_alpha   90.00
_cell.angle_beta   90.00
_cell.angle_gamma   90.00
#
_symmetry.space_group_name_H-M   'P 1'
#
loop_
_entity.id
_entity.type
_entity.pdbx_description
1 polymer ?
#
loop_
_entity_poly.entity_id
_entity_poly.type
_entity_poly.pdbx_seq_one_letter_code
_entity_poly.pdbx_strand_id
1 'polypeptide(L)'
;MIVRELIETEEDLIRDMQFVVRTYIRQSDSSITPKEIRSVKDNIFHCYKDILEFHKDILLKNFQQLAKDPAKIGTLFLRLKSDFNNHSRYCQNLPKALAILDENSDVAEYFNVCFFGC
;
A
#
# COMPACT_ATOMS: atom_id res chain seq x y z
N MET A 1 -18.55 -16.84 -7.24
CA MET A 1 -17.63 -17.18 -8.35
C MET A 1 -16.29 -16.52 -8.06
N ILE A 2 -15.18 -17.17 -8.42
CA ILE A 2 -13.80 -16.76 -8.09
C ILE A 2 -13.52 -15.28 -8.41
N VAL A 3 -14.03 -14.73 -9.52
CA VAL A 3 -13.80 -13.32 -9.88
C VAL A 3 -14.50 -12.34 -8.93
N ARG A 4 -15.65 -12.73 -8.36
CA ARG A 4 -16.35 -11.88 -7.38
C ARG A 4 -15.53 -11.78 -6.09
N GLU A 5 -15.01 -12.91 -5.60
CA GLU A 5 -14.12 -12.95 -4.44
C GLU A 5 -12.82 -12.15 -4.70
N LEU A 6 -12.27 -12.26 -5.91
CA LEU A 6 -11.12 -11.45 -6.32
C LEU A 6 -11.41 -9.94 -6.26
N ILE A 7 -12.59 -9.50 -6.69
CA ILE A 7 -12.99 -8.08 -6.62
C ILE A 7 -13.21 -7.67 -5.15
N GLU A 8 -13.93 -8.47 -4.37
CA GLU A 8 -14.22 -8.16 -2.95
C GLU A 8 -12.92 -8.03 -2.14
N THR A 9 -11.99 -8.98 -2.30
CA THR A 9 -10.69 -8.95 -1.61
C THR A 9 -9.80 -7.79 -2.07
N GLU A 10 -9.86 -7.41 -3.35
CA GLU A 10 -9.16 -6.24 -3.89
C GLU A 10 -9.73 -4.92 -3.34
N GLU A 11 -11.05 -4.80 -3.21
CA GLU A 11 -11.72 -3.64 -2.59
C GLU A 11 -11.35 -3.48 -1.11
N ASP A 12 -11.28 -4.59 -0.38
CA ASP A 12 -10.85 -4.60 1.02
C ASP A 12 -9.37 -4.21 1.16
N LEU A 13 -8.48 -4.76 0.32
CA LEU A 13 -7.07 -4.36 0.28
C LEU A 13 -6.92 -2.84 0.04
N ILE A 14 -7.64 -2.29 -0.95
CA ILE A 14 -7.59 -0.86 -1.25
C ILE A 14 -8.09 -0.02 -0.06
N ARG A 15 -9.14 -0.47 0.63
CA ARG A 15 -9.68 0.21 1.80
C ARG A 15 -8.66 0.29 2.93
N ASP A 16 -8.00 -0.82 3.22
CA ASP A 16 -6.96 -0.92 4.25
C ASP A 16 -5.75 -0.07 3.88
N MET A 17 -5.31 -0.12 2.62
CA MET A 17 -4.23 0.73 2.14
C MET A 17 -4.56 2.21 2.25
N GLN A 18 -5.79 2.61 1.91
CA GLN A 18 -6.21 4.00 2.07
C GLN A 18 -6.28 4.42 3.54
N PHE A 19 -6.65 3.52 4.46
CA PHE A 19 -6.57 3.79 5.89
C PHE A 19 -5.12 4.10 6.28
N VAL A 20 -4.15 3.29 5.84
CA VAL A 20 -2.74 3.55 6.15
C VAL A 20 -2.28 4.91 5.61
N VAL A 21 -2.65 5.27 4.39
CA VAL A 21 -2.30 6.59 3.82
C VAL A 21 -2.91 7.73 4.64
N ARG A 22 -4.17 7.62 5.04
CA ARG A 22 -4.86 8.68 5.80
C ARG A 22 -4.33 8.81 7.22
N THR A 23 -4.09 7.69 7.90
CA THR A 23 -3.78 7.66 9.32
C THR A 23 -2.29 7.88 9.58
N TYR A 24 -1.39 7.24 8.82
CA TYR A 24 0.04 7.34 9.11
C TYR A 24 0.73 8.33 8.18
N ILE A 25 0.58 8.16 6.86
CA ILE A 25 1.38 8.94 5.91
C ILE A 25 0.95 10.41 5.94
N ARG A 26 -0.34 10.70 5.78
CA ARG A 26 -0.84 12.08 5.78
C ARG A 26 -0.67 12.79 7.12
N GLN A 27 -0.87 12.09 8.24
CA GLN A 27 -0.65 12.71 9.57
C GLN A 27 0.83 13.03 9.80
N SER A 28 1.73 12.16 9.31
CA SER A 28 3.17 12.41 9.38
C SER A 28 3.61 13.64 8.57
N ASP A 29 2.85 14.07 7.55
CA ASP A 29 3.15 15.29 6.78
C ASP A 29 2.84 16.59 7.54
N SER A 30 2.22 16.52 8.73
CA SER A 30 1.83 17.71 9.50
C SER A 30 3.03 18.53 10.00
N SER A 31 2.86 19.85 10.07
CA SER A 31 3.90 20.78 10.55
C SER A 31 4.21 20.59 12.04
N ILE A 32 3.25 20.08 12.81
CA ILE A 32 3.42 19.79 14.25
C ILE A 32 4.09 18.43 14.53
N THR A 33 4.22 17.57 13.52
CA THR A 33 4.89 16.27 13.66
C THR A 33 6.40 16.49 13.94
N PRO A 34 7.06 15.68 14.79
CA PRO A 34 8.50 15.79 15.00
C PRO A 34 9.28 15.64 13.68
N LYS A 35 10.43 16.32 13.56
CA LYS A 35 11.22 16.35 12.33
C LYS A 35 11.78 14.97 11.99
N GLU A 36 12.12 14.21 13.02
CA GLU A 36 12.65 12.87 13.00
C GLU A 36 11.69 11.96 12.22
N ILE A 37 10.40 11.97 12.57
CA ILE A 37 9.33 11.24 11.87
C ILE A 37 9.23 11.67 10.40
N ARG A 38 9.14 12.98 10.15
CA ARG A 38 9.01 13.51 8.78
C ARG A 38 10.15 13.11 7.88
N SER A 39 11.37 13.07 8.43
CA SER A 39 12.58 12.77 7.68
C SER A 39 12.68 11.30 7.25
N VAL A 40 12.02 10.39 7.97
CA VAL A 40 12.10 8.95 7.71
C VAL A 40 10.85 8.36 7.06
N LYS A 41 9.70 9.05 7.10
CA LYS A 41 8.41 8.53 6.59
C LYS A 41 8.49 8.01 5.15
N ASP A 42 9.19 8.70 4.26
CA ASP A 42 9.23 8.34 2.83
C ASP A 42 10.10 7.10 2.58
N ASN A 43 11.03 6.79 3.50
CA ASN A 43 11.75 5.52 3.49
C ASN A 43 10.89 4.38 4.04
N ILE A 44 10.07 4.64 5.08
CA ILE A 44 9.18 3.64 5.68
C ILE A 44 8.06 3.25 4.71
N PHE A 45 7.41 4.23 4.08
CA PHE A 45 6.27 4.03 3.17
C PHE A 45 6.65 4.12 1.69
N HIS A 46 7.90 3.78 1.35
CA HIS A 46 8.39 3.84 -0.03
C HIS A 46 7.48 3.04 -0.98
N CYS A 47 7.15 3.57 -2.16
CA CYS A 47 6.23 2.98 -3.16
C CYS A 47 4.79 2.72 -2.70
N TYR A 48 4.42 2.98 -1.44
CA TYR A 48 3.11 2.58 -0.90
C TYR A 48 1.94 3.27 -1.62
N LYS A 49 2.05 4.59 -1.85
CA LYS A 49 1.03 5.37 -2.58
C LYS A 49 0.93 4.94 -4.04
N ASP A 50 2.05 4.65 -4.69
CA ASP A 50 2.08 4.20 -6.10
C ASP A 50 1.42 2.83 -6.25
N ILE A 51 1.63 1.92 -5.29
CA ILE A 51 0.96 0.61 -5.25
C ILE A 51 -0.54 0.80 -5.05
N LEU A 52 -0.96 1.64 -4.10
CA LEU A 52 -2.38 1.92 -3.87
C LEU A 52 -3.05 2.48 -5.13
N GLU A 53 -2.40 3.43 -5.82
CA GLU A 53 -2.91 4.00 -7.06
C GLU A 53 -3.04 2.94 -8.15
N PHE A 54 -2.04 2.08 -8.33
CA PHE A 54 -2.12 0.97 -9.28
C PHE A 54 -3.31 0.03 -8.98
N HIS A 55 -3.45 -0.42 -7.73
CA HIS A 55 -4.53 -1.31 -7.34
C HIS A 55 -5.91 -0.65 -7.56
N LYS A 56 -6.08 0.57 -7.07
CA LYS A 56 -7.35 1.31 -7.13
C LYS A 56 -7.73 1.74 -8.54
N ASP A 57 -6.79 2.31 -9.28
CA ASP A 57 -7.11 3.03 -10.52
C ASP A 57 -6.90 2.18 -11.78
N ILE A 58 -6.17 1.08 -11.69
CA ILE A 58 -5.91 0.16 -12.80
C ILE A 58 -6.46 -1.23 -12.51
N LEU A 59 -5.98 -1.90 -11.46
CA LEU A 59 -6.25 -3.33 -11.27
C LEU A 59 -7.73 -3.63 -10.98
N LEU A 60 -8.31 -2.98 -9.96
CA LEU A 60 -9.71 -3.14 -9.58
C LEU A 60 -10.66 -2.83 -10.74
N LYS A 61 -10.41 -1.72 -11.47
CA LYS A 61 -11.25 -1.34 -12.63
C LYS A 61 -11.22 -2.41 -13.73
N ASN A 62 -10.06 -3.02 -13.98
CA ASN A 62 -9.97 -4.11 -14.95
C ASN A 62 -10.68 -5.38 -14.45
N PHE A 63 -10.59 -5.73 -13.16
CA PHE A 63 -11.34 -6.86 -12.61
C PHE A 63 -12.86 -6.67 -12.73
N GLN A 64 -13.37 -5.48 -12.41
CA GLN A 64 -14.78 -5.14 -12.56
C GLN A 64 -15.25 -5.23 -14.02
N GLN A 65 -14.44 -4.78 -14.98
CA GLN A 65 -14.74 -4.90 -16.41
C GLN A 65 -14.75 -6.36 -16.90
N LEU A 66 -13.83 -7.17 -16.38
CA LEU A 66 -13.69 -8.59 -16.74
C LEU A 66 -14.54 -9.53 -15.87
N ALA A 67 -15.43 -9.00 -15.02
CA ALA A 67 -16.25 -9.81 -14.11
C ALA A 67 -17.08 -10.90 -14.82
N LYS A 68 -17.45 -10.67 -16.08
CA LYS A 68 -18.21 -11.60 -16.92
C LYS A 68 -17.34 -12.50 -17.81
N ASP A 69 -16.02 -12.33 -17.80
CA ASP A 69 -15.07 -13.08 -18.63
C ASP A 69 -13.81 -13.47 -17.83
N PRO A 70 -13.91 -14.46 -16.92
CA PRO A 70 -12.82 -14.87 -16.03
C PRO A 70 -11.57 -15.35 -16.76
N ALA A 71 -11.73 -15.90 -17.97
CA ALA A 71 -10.63 -16.43 -18.76
C ALA A 71 -9.62 -15.34 -19.16
N LYS A 72 -10.05 -14.07 -19.23
CA LYS A 72 -9.18 -12.94 -19.56
C LYS A 72 -8.35 -12.40 -18.40
N ILE A 73 -8.63 -12.83 -17.16
CA ILE A 73 -7.88 -12.37 -15.98
C ILE A 73 -6.40 -12.79 -16.06
N GLY A 74 -6.09 -14.00 -16.54
CA GLY A 74 -4.71 -14.43 -16.73
C GLY A 74 -3.94 -13.53 -17.72
N THR A 75 -4.55 -13.22 -18.86
CA THR A 75 -3.98 -12.32 -19.87
C THR A 75 -3.81 -10.89 -19.35
N LEU A 76 -4.73 -10.42 -18.49
CA LEU A 76 -4.60 -9.13 -17.82
C LEU A 76 -3.31 -9.06 -16.98
N PHE A 77 -3.02 -10.06 -16.15
CA PHE A 77 -1.81 -10.09 -15.33
C PHE A 77 -0.53 -10.07 -16.18
N LEU A 78 -0.52 -10.79 -17.31
CA LEU A 78 0.63 -10.77 -18.23
C LEU A 78 0.86 -9.38 -18.83
N ARG A 79 -0.22 -8.68 -19.20
CA ARG A 79 -0.15 -7.31 -19.73
C ARG A 79 0.33 -6.30 -18.67
N LEU A 80 -0.11 -6.46 -17.42
CA LEU A 80 0.22 -5.56 -16.31
C LEU A 80 1.53 -5.90 -15.60
N LYS A 81 2.32 -6.85 -16.11
CA LYS A 81 3.52 -7.36 -15.42
C LYS A 81 4.49 -6.25 -14.99
N SER A 82 4.70 -5.24 -15.84
CA SER A 82 5.58 -4.11 -15.53
C SER A 82 5.01 -3.17 -14.46
N ASP A 83 3.69 -3.05 -14.37
CA ASP A 83 3.01 -2.20 -13.39
C ASP A 83 3.19 -2.73 -11.96
N PHE A 84 3.43 -4.04 -11.80
CA PHE A 84 3.79 -4.66 -10.52
C PHE A 84 5.24 -4.35 -10.07
N ASN A 85 6.05 -3.63 -10.85
CA ASN A 85 7.43 -3.31 -10.46
C ASN A 85 7.53 -2.55 -9.12
N ASN A 86 6.52 -1.74 -8.79
CA ASN A 86 6.48 -1.03 -7.51
C ASN A 86 6.38 -1.98 -6.31
N HIS A 87 5.73 -3.15 -6.46
CA HIS A 87 5.74 -4.20 -5.42
C HIS A 87 7.14 -4.78 -5.21
N SER A 88 7.89 -5.00 -6.30
CA SER A 88 9.28 -5.49 -6.19
C SER A 88 10.15 -4.48 -5.44
N ARG A 89 10.02 -3.19 -5.76
CA ARG A 89 10.75 -2.10 -5.08
C ARG A 89 10.32 -1.93 -3.63
N TYR A 90 9.04 -2.11 -3.32
CA TYR A 90 8.52 -2.11 -1.96
C TYR A 90 9.17 -3.22 -1.13
N CYS A 91 9.13 -4.47 -1.63
CA CYS A 91 9.73 -5.62 -0.95
C CYS A 91 11.24 -5.47 -0.77
N GLN A 92 11.95 -4.90 -1.76
CA GLN A 92 13.39 -4.62 -1.66
C GLN A 92 13.72 -3.60 -0.57
N ASN A 93 12.86 -2.60 -0.37
CA ASN A 93 13.06 -1.56 0.66
C ASN A 93 12.51 -1.95 2.04
N LEU A 94 11.67 -2.98 2.14
CA LEU A 94 11.04 -3.40 3.39
C LEU A 94 12.05 -3.66 4.52
N PRO A 95 13.19 -4.35 4.32
CA PRO A 95 14.19 -4.53 5.39
C PRO A 95 14.73 -3.21 5.95
N LYS A 96 14.93 -2.20 5.09
CA LYS A 96 15.38 -0.87 5.50
C LYS A 96 14.30 -0.13 6.30
N ALA A 97 13.05 -0.23 5.87
CA ALA A 97 11.92 0.35 6.61
C ALA A 97 11.79 -0.28 8.01
N LEU A 98 11.94 -1.60 8.12
CA LEU A 98 11.90 -2.31 9.40
C LEU A 98 13.08 -1.93 10.31
N ALA A 99 14.29 -1.79 9.75
CA ALA A 99 15.46 -1.34 10.52
C ALA A 99 15.26 0.07 11.11
N ILE A 100 14.67 1.01 10.35
CA ILE A 100 14.36 2.35 10.85
C ILE A 100 13.42 2.29 12.06
N LEU A 101 12.41 1.41 12.02
CA LEU A 101 11.46 1.23 13.10
C LEU A 101 12.12 0.57 14.32
N ASP A 102 12.96 -0.44 14.12
CA ASP A 102 13.64 -1.16 15.20
C ASP A 102 14.67 -0.29 15.93
N GLU A 103 15.42 0.52 15.18
CA GLU A 103 16.51 1.36 15.72
C GLU A 103 16.01 2.65 16.42
N ASN A 104 14.77 3.08 16.18
CA ASN A 104 14.25 4.35 16.68
C ASN A 104 12.93 4.16 17.44
N SER A 105 13.01 4.04 18.76
CA SER A 105 11.84 3.86 19.64
C SER A 105 10.75 4.91 19.43
N ASP A 106 11.11 6.17 19.25
CA ASP A 106 10.14 7.27 19.09
C ASP A 106 9.42 7.19 17.73
N VAL A 107 10.13 6.74 16.69
CA VAL A 107 9.56 6.51 15.35
C VAL A 107 8.63 5.30 15.40
N ALA A 108 9.07 4.21 16.02
CA ALA A 108 8.24 3.04 16.24
C ALA A 108 7.00 3.37 17.07
N GLU A 109 7.12 4.14 18.15
CA GLU A 109 5.98 4.54 18.99
C GLU A 109 4.98 5.39 18.20
N TYR A 110 5.46 6.40 17.46
CA TYR A 110 4.59 7.24 16.63
C TYR A 110 3.76 6.41 15.64
N PHE A 111 4.39 5.43 14.98
CA PHE A 111 3.68 4.56 14.04
C PHE A 111 2.92 3.41 14.74
N ASN A 112 3.33 2.93 15.91
CA ASN A 112 2.62 1.87 16.67
C ASN A 112 1.34 2.37 17.34
N VAL A 113 1.30 3.60 17.86
CA VAL A 113 0.13 4.18 18.52
C VAL A 113 -1.07 4.28 17.56
N CYS A 114 -0.83 4.30 16.25
CA CYS A 114 -1.88 4.28 15.25
C CYS A 114 -2.31 2.86 14.80
N PHE A 115 -1.57 1.78 15.12
CA PHE A 115 -1.92 0.37 14.78
C PHE A 115 -2.90 -0.28 15.75
N PHE A 116 -2.92 0.13 17.02
CA PHE A 116 -3.80 -0.43 18.06
C PHE A 116 -5.07 0.40 18.32
N GLY A 117 -5.25 1.51 17.58
CA GLY A 117 -6.42 2.38 17.68
C GLY A 117 -7.55 2.05 16.71
N CYS A 118 -7.52 0.89 16.06
CA CYS A 118 -8.54 0.41 15.13
C CYS A 118 -9.02 -0.98 15.52
#